data_AF-A0A4Y2MPQ4-F1
#
_entry.id   AF-A0A4Y2MPQ4-F1
#
_cell.length_a   1.000
_cell.length_b   1.000
_cell.length_c   1.000
_cell.angle_alpha   90.00
_cell.angle_beta   90.00
_cell.angle_gamma   90.00
#
_symmetry.space_group_name_H-M   'P 1'
#
loop_
_entity.id
_entity.type
_entity.pdbx_description
1 polymer ?
#
loop_
_entity_poly.entity_id
_entity_poly.type
_entity_poly.pdbx_seq_one_letter_code
_entity_poly.pdbx_strand_id
1 'polypeptide(L)'
;MNPSPVKVTKKKVIEERRCLKHSGKPYTASSGKAMKDKELPSVTITFKCRYGCKTLSKEYRDQLFMQFYKISYKSKSVLLNRMQVAEISRPRHGKYADPSESRCKITVYYTVPNGRGQHVQVCSNTFKNIFGLSARRLQTLQHLKKQGKLVYEDRRGKVPGCNAHK
;
A
#
# COMPACT_ATOMS: atom_id res chain seq x y z
N MET A 1 43.60 12.73 -15.42
CA MET A 1 42.58 13.55 -14.74
C MET A 1 41.58 12.61 -14.08
N ASN A 2 41.68 12.40 -12.77
CA ASN A 2 40.66 11.64 -12.02
C ASN A 2 39.52 12.60 -11.66
N PRO A 3 38.25 12.30 -11.98
CA PRO A 3 37.15 13.16 -11.58
C PRO A 3 37.06 13.16 -10.05
N SER A 4 37.09 14.35 -9.45
CA SER A 4 36.91 14.52 -8.01
C SER A 4 35.60 13.89 -7.52
N PRO A 5 35.57 13.28 -6.33
CA PRO A 5 34.36 12.67 -5.80
C PRO A 5 33.33 13.77 -5.52
N VAL A 6 32.25 13.75 -6.29
CA VAL A 6 31.09 14.62 -6.11
C VAL A 6 30.57 14.41 -4.69
N LYS A 7 30.66 15.44 -3.83
CA LYS A 7 30.11 15.42 -2.46
C LYS A 7 28.59 15.35 -2.55
N VAL A 8 28.04 14.13 -2.66
CA VAL A 8 26.59 13.92 -2.65
C VAL A 8 26.06 14.30 -1.27
N THR A 9 25.18 15.29 -1.20
CA THR A 9 24.61 15.75 0.06
C THR A 9 23.75 14.65 0.69
N LYS A 10 23.78 14.53 2.02
CA LYS A 10 23.01 13.53 2.80
C LYS A 10 21.51 13.54 2.45
N LYS A 11 20.96 14.70 2.14
CA LYS A 11 19.56 14.87 1.67
C LYS A 11 19.31 14.14 0.35
N LYS A 12 20.19 14.31 -0.64
CA LYS A 12 20.07 13.71 -1.97
C LYS A 12 20.13 12.17 -1.91
N VAL A 13 21.02 11.62 -1.09
CA VAL A 13 21.10 10.17 -0.83
C VAL A 13 19.82 9.61 -0.21
N ILE A 14 19.22 10.33 0.74
CA ILE A 14 17.95 9.92 1.38
C ILE A 14 16.81 9.92 0.37
N GLU A 15 16.76 10.94 -0.49
CA GLU A 15 15.73 11.09 -1.51
C GLU A 15 15.85 10.02 -2.61
N GLU A 16 17.04 9.76 -3.12
CA GLU A 16 17.31 8.69 -4.09
C GLU A 16 16.94 7.32 -3.51
N ARG A 17 17.35 7.02 -2.27
CA ARG A 17 16.96 5.78 -1.58
C ARG A 17 15.43 5.65 -1.46
N ARG A 18 14.74 6.75 -1.16
CA ARG A 18 13.28 6.78 -1.06
C ARG A 18 12.65 6.50 -2.43
N CYS A 19 13.15 7.12 -3.49
CA CYS A 19 12.70 6.86 -4.86
C CYS A 19 12.88 5.39 -5.25
N LEU A 20 14.07 4.81 -5.04
CA LEU A 20 14.36 3.40 -5.33
C LEU A 20 13.42 2.46 -4.58
N LYS A 21 13.26 2.67 -3.27
CA LYS A 21 12.32 1.90 -2.43
C LYS A 21 10.89 1.98 -2.94
N HIS A 22 10.46 3.12 -3.45
CA HIS A 22 9.09 3.29 -3.95
C HIS A 22 8.89 2.76 -5.36
N SER A 23 9.88 2.86 -6.24
CA SER A 23 9.85 2.23 -7.57
C SER A 23 10.02 0.70 -7.49
N GLY A 24 10.29 0.16 -6.30
CA GLY A 24 10.50 -1.27 -6.10
C GLY A 24 11.87 -1.76 -6.56
N LYS A 25 12.79 -0.83 -6.82
CA LYS A 25 14.17 -1.06 -7.25
C LYS A 25 15.05 -1.52 -6.08
N PRO A 26 16.18 -2.20 -6.31
CA PRO A 26 17.04 -2.58 -5.21
C PRO A 26 17.67 -1.32 -4.61
N TYR A 27 17.88 -1.33 -3.29
CA TYR A 27 18.50 -0.20 -2.60
C TYR A 27 19.23 -0.65 -1.35
N THR A 28 20.24 0.12 -0.95
CA THR A 28 20.94 -0.08 0.33
C THR A 28 20.24 0.72 1.42
N ALA A 29 19.83 0.05 2.48
CA ALA A 29 19.24 0.69 3.66
C ALA A 29 20.28 1.57 4.38
N SER A 30 19.82 2.48 5.25
CA SER A 30 20.72 3.26 6.11
C SER A 30 21.55 2.39 7.06
N SER A 31 21.07 1.19 7.36
CA SER A 31 21.76 0.18 8.16
C SER A 31 22.79 -0.63 7.36
N GLY A 32 23.08 -0.26 6.10
CA GLY A 32 23.99 -1.01 5.20
C GLY A 32 23.38 -2.24 4.53
N LYS A 33 22.18 -2.68 4.94
CA LYS A 33 21.54 -3.88 4.38
C LYS A 33 21.07 -3.66 2.93
N ALA A 34 21.48 -4.54 2.02
CA ALA A 34 20.98 -4.57 0.65
C ALA A 34 19.54 -5.12 0.59
N MET A 35 18.64 -4.35 -0.02
CA MET A 35 17.25 -4.74 -0.25
C MET A 35 17.10 -5.14 -1.72
N LYS A 36 16.53 -6.31 -1.95
CA LYS A 36 16.23 -6.83 -3.28
C LYS A 36 15.08 -6.07 -3.94
N ASP A 37 14.94 -6.28 -5.25
CA ASP A 37 13.79 -5.84 -6.03
C ASP A 37 12.46 -6.36 -5.48
N LYS A 38 11.41 -5.58 -5.70
CA LYS A 38 10.04 -6.01 -5.47
C LYS A 38 9.64 -6.98 -6.58
N GLU A 39 9.59 -8.25 -6.24
CA GLU A 39 9.16 -9.30 -7.16
C GLU A 39 7.67 -9.19 -7.50
N LEU A 40 7.33 -9.63 -8.71
CA LEU A 40 5.95 -9.79 -9.16
C LEU A 40 5.20 -10.75 -8.22
N PRO A 41 3.87 -10.59 -8.06
CA PRO A 41 3.09 -11.52 -7.27
C PRO A 41 3.11 -12.92 -7.90
N SER A 42 4.05 -13.77 -7.47
CA SER A 42 4.15 -15.17 -7.92
C SER A 42 2.99 -16.05 -7.41
N VAL A 43 2.18 -15.52 -6.49
CA VAL A 43 1.15 -16.27 -5.79
C VAL A 43 -0.04 -16.56 -6.72
N THR A 44 -0.14 -17.83 -7.12
CA THR A 44 -1.42 -18.41 -7.55
C THR A 44 -2.42 -18.28 -6.41
N ILE A 45 -3.62 -17.78 -6.70
CA ILE A 45 -4.68 -17.65 -5.70
C ILE A 45 -5.21 -19.07 -5.42
N THR A 46 -4.57 -19.76 -4.48
CA THR A 46 -4.90 -21.14 -4.08
C THR A 46 -5.90 -21.18 -2.93
N PHE A 47 -6.16 -20.05 -2.27
CA PHE A 47 -7.05 -20.00 -1.12
C PHE A 47 -8.53 -19.91 -1.54
N LYS A 48 -9.41 -20.50 -0.72
CA LYS A 48 -10.87 -20.38 -0.86
C LYS A 48 -11.27 -18.92 -0.67
N CYS A 49 -11.49 -18.20 -1.77
CA CYS A 49 -11.84 -16.79 -1.75
C CYS A 49 -13.34 -16.58 -2.00
N ARG A 50 -14.05 -15.96 -1.05
CA ARG A 50 -15.47 -15.58 -1.19
C ARG A 50 -15.70 -14.58 -2.34
N TYR A 51 -14.74 -13.71 -2.63
CA TYR A 51 -14.87 -12.64 -3.61
C TYR A 51 -14.49 -13.06 -5.04
N GLY A 52 -14.31 -14.36 -5.29
CA GLY A 52 -14.00 -14.85 -6.63
C GLY A 52 -12.67 -14.34 -7.21
N CYS A 53 -11.71 -13.91 -6.38
CA CYS A 53 -10.47 -13.27 -6.87
C CYS A 53 -9.67 -14.10 -7.89
N LYS A 54 -9.91 -15.41 -7.98
CA LYS A 54 -9.37 -16.32 -9.00
C LYS A 54 -9.73 -15.92 -10.43
N THR A 55 -10.82 -15.15 -10.65
CA THR A 55 -11.22 -14.66 -11.97
C THR A 55 -10.30 -13.57 -12.51
N LEU A 56 -9.51 -12.93 -11.64
CA LEU A 56 -8.47 -12.00 -12.07
C LEU A 56 -7.25 -12.79 -12.53
N SER A 57 -7.00 -12.77 -13.84
CA SER A 57 -5.87 -13.46 -14.45
C SER A 57 -4.54 -13.02 -13.81
N LYS A 58 -3.52 -13.88 -13.87
CA LYS A 58 -2.21 -13.56 -13.30
C LYS A 58 -1.58 -12.38 -14.05
N GLU A 59 -1.67 -12.40 -15.36
CA GLU A 59 -1.12 -11.38 -16.27
C GLU A 59 -1.70 -10.01 -15.94
N TYR A 60 -3.01 -9.93 -15.69
CA TYR A 60 -3.65 -8.67 -15.36
C TYR A 60 -3.26 -8.18 -13.95
N ARG A 61 -3.09 -9.09 -12.98
CA ARG A 61 -2.55 -8.73 -11.65
C ARG A 61 -1.12 -8.18 -11.76
N ASP A 62 -0.30 -8.78 -12.62
CA ASP A 62 1.06 -8.31 -12.89
C ASP A 62 1.07 -6.93 -13.57
N GLN A 63 0.14 -6.69 -14.51
CA GLN A 63 -0.04 -5.36 -15.11
C GLN A 63 -0.42 -4.29 -14.07
N LEU A 64 -1.36 -4.60 -13.17
CA LEU A 64 -1.73 -3.70 -12.08
C LEU A 64 -0.55 -3.39 -11.15
N PHE A 65 0.27 -4.41 -10.85
CA PHE A 65 1.49 -4.25 -10.08
C PHE A 65 2.46 -3.30 -10.79
N MET A 66 2.76 -3.56 -12.06
CA MET A 66 3.68 -2.73 -12.84
C MET A 66 3.21 -1.29 -12.96
N GLN A 67 1.92 -1.07 -13.26
CA GLN A 67 1.34 0.27 -13.30
C GLN A 67 1.50 0.97 -11.94
N PHE A 68 1.24 0.28 -10.84
CA PHE A 68 1.39 0.85 -9.50
C PHE A 68 2.82 1.26 -9.16
N TYR A 69 3.82 0.49 -9.60
CA TYR A 69 5.23 0.79 -9.35
C TYR A 69 5.83 1.82 -10.31
N LYS A 70 5.24 2.00 -11.50
CA LYS A 70 5.56 3.12 -12.42
C LYS A 70 5.06 4.46 -11.90
N ILE A 71 3.97 4.50 -11.15
CA ILE A 71 3.40 5.73 -10.59
C ILE A 71 4.35 6.37 -9.57
N SER A 72 4.48 7.71 -9.65
CA SER A 72 5.31 8.51 -8.73
C SER A 72 4.92 8.28 -7.27
N TYR A 73 5.89 8.43 -6.36
CA TYR A 73 5.64 8.28 -4.93
C TYR A 73 4.48 9.15 -4.42
N LYS A 74 4.41 10.42 -4.85
CA LYS A 74 3.37 11.38 -4.44
C LYS A 74 1.97 10.93 -4.84
N SER A 75 1.87 10.16 -5.93
CA SER A 75 0.64 9.68 -6.52
C SER A 75 0.22 8.29 -5.98
N LYS A 76 0.94 7.70 -5.01
CA LYS A 76 0.55 6.40 -4.41
C LYS A 76 -0.64 6.48 -3.46
N SER A 77 -1.18 7.68 -3.22
CA SER A 77 -2.52 7.89 -2.62
C SER A 77 -3.63 7.21 -3.41
N VAL A 78 -3.40 6.86 -4.69
CA VAL A 78 -4.33 6.08 -5.52
C VAL A 78 -4.81 4.79 -4.84
N LEU A 79 -4.02 4.18 -3.94
CA LEU A 79 -4.48 3.01 -3.18
C LEU A 79 -5.66 3.31 -2.24
N LEU A 80 -5.74 4.52 -1.69
CA LEU A 80 -6.86 4.93 -0.83
C LEU A 80 -8.15 5.08 -1.63
N ASN A 81 -8.06 5.44 -2.92
CA ASN A 81 -9.22 5.48 -3.81
C ASN A 81 -9.74 4.08 -4.16
N ARG A 82 -8.88 3.08 -4.08
CA ARG A 82 -9.22 1.65 -4.23
C ARG A 82 -9.74 1.01 -2.93
N MET A 83 -9.92 1.80 -1.88
CA MET A 83 -10.50 1.38 -0.61
C MET A 83 -11.79 2.13 -0.35
N GLN A 84 -12.82 1.41 0.08
CA GLN A 84 -14.11 1.98 0.48
C GLN A 84 -14.37 1.61 1.95
N VAL A 85 -14.85 2.58 2.71
CA VAL A 85 -15.23 2.39 4.12
C VAL A 85 -16.73 2.23 4.15
N ALA A 86 -17.20 1.19 4.83
CA ALA A 86 -18.63 0.94 4.99
C ALA A 86 -18.93 0.58 6.44
N GLU A 87 -20.11 0.96 6.88
CA GLU A 87 -20.63 0.56 8.18
C GLU A 87 -21.13 -0.88 8.13
N ILE A 88 -20.90 -1.60 9.22
CA ILE A 88 -21.35 -2.98 9.35
C ILE A 88 -22.72 -2.95 10.02
N SER A 89 -23.76 -3.29 9.26
CA SER A 89 -25.14 -3.34 9.77
C SER A 89 -25.39 -4.51 10.73
N ARG A 90 -24.62 -5.61 10.61
CA ARG A 90 -24.75 -6.80 11.46
C ARG A 90 -23.40 -7.28 12.01
N PRO A 91 -23.18 -7.22 13.33
CA PRO A 91 -22.02 -7.86 13.96
C PRO A 91 -21.98 -9.35 13.64
N ARG A 92 -20.79 -9.88 13.36
CA ARG A 92 -20.59 -11.30 13.00
C ARG A 92 -20.70 -12.24 14.21
N HIS A 93 -20.58 -11.69 15.42
CA HIS A 93 -20.62 -12.38 16.70
C HIS A 93 -21.40 -11.52 17.69
N GLY A 94 -22.10 -12.18 18.64
CA GLY A 94 -22.83 -11.55 19.73
C GLY A 94 -24.29 -11.23 19.36
N LYS A 95 -25.22 -11.70 20.19
CA LYS A 95 -26.56 -11.11 20.30
C LYS A 95 -26.41 -9.88 21.21
N TYR A 96 -25.84 -8.80 20.69
CA TYR A 96 -25.82 -7.54 21.42
C TYR A 96 -27.24 -6.97 21.41
N ALA A 97 -27.73 -6.53 22.58
CA ALA A 97 -29.03 -5.87 22.67
C ALA A 97 -29.01 -4.51 21.96
N ASP A 98 -27.87 -3.82 22.01
CA ASP A 98 -27.61 -2.57 21.31
C ASP A 98 -26.45 -2.74 20.29
N PRO A 99 -26.65 -2.44 19.00
CA PRO A 99 -25.59 -2.40 17.98
C PRO A 99 -24.39 -1.51 18.34
N SER A 100 -24.59 -0.52 19.23
CA SER A 100 -23.54 0.38 19.71
C SER A 100 -22.44 -0.35 20.52
N GLU A 101 -22.73 -1.51 21.09
CA GLU A 101 -21.81 -2.34 21.88
C GLU A 101 -20.78 -3.09 21.01
N SER A 102 -21.04 -3.20 19.70
CA SER A 102 -20.10 -3.83 18.79
C SER A 102 -18.83 -3.00 18.65
N ARG A 103 -17.67 -3.59 18.98
CA ARG A 103 -16.36 -2.98 18.73
C ARG A 103 -16.04 -2.81 17.25
N CYS A 104 -16.73 -3.52 16.35
CA CYS A 104 -16.47 -3.51 14.92
C CYS A 104 -17.65 -2.90 14.15
N LYS A 105 -17.72 -1.56 14.13
CA LYS A 105 -18.78 -0.82 13.42
C LYS A 105 -18.44 -0.56 11.95
N ILE A 106 -17.17 -0.69 11.56
CA ILE A 106 -16.66 -0.21 10.27
C ILE A 106 -15.76 -1.24 9.59
N THR A 107 -16.09 -1.60 8.36
CA THR A 107 -15.29 -2.44 7.46
C THR A 107 -14.64 -1.64 6.34
N VAL A 108 -13.61 -2.22 5.72
CA VAL A 108 -12.95 -1.67 4.52
C VAL A 108 -13.04 -2.68 3.39
N TYR A 109 -13.62 -2.26 2.27
CA TYR A 109 -13.66 -3.01 1.02
C TYR A 109 -12.51 -2.58 0.10
N TYR A 110 -12.00 -3.52 -0.69
CA TYR A 110 -10.91 -3.29 -1.64
C TYR A 110 -11.42 -3.55 -3.04
N THR A 111 -11.16 -2.64 -3.96
CA THR A 111 -11.57 -2.77 -5.35
C THR A 111 -10.38 -2.63 -6.29
N VAL A 112 -10.41 -3.39 -7.38
CA VAL A 112 -9.44 -3.29 -8.48
C VAL A 112 -10.18 -3.26 -9.81
N PRO A 113 -9.63 -2.67 -10.87
CA PRO A 113 -10.26 -2.73 -12.18
C PRO A 113 -10.19 -4.18 -12.67
N ASN A 114 -11.12 -4.63 -13.51
CA ASN A 114 -11.12 -5.98 -14.08
C ASN A 114 -10.64 -6.05 -15.54
N GLY A 115 -10.14 -4.93 -16.09
CA GLY A 115 -9.71 -4.82 -17.48
C GLY A 115 -10.85 -4.57 -18.48
N ARG A 116 -12.11 -4.67 -18.04
CA ARG A 116 -13.32 -4.43 -18.85
C ARG A 116 -14.02 -3.10 -18.49
N GLY A 117 -13.26 -2.16 -17.92
CA GLY A 117 -13.78 -0.87 -17.44
C GLY A 117 -14.54 -0.92 -16.10
N GLN A 118 -14.80 -2.10 -15.54
CA GLN A 118 -15.49 -2.25 -14.25
C GLN A 118 -14.51 -2.44 -13.09
N HIS A 119 -14.98 -2.15 -11.88
CA HIS A 119 -14.25 -2.44 -10.65
C HIS A 119 -14.85 -3.66 -9.96
N VAL A 120 -13.99 -4.58 -9.53
CA VAL A 120 -14.38 -5.78 -8.80
C VAL A 120 -13.83 -5.74 -7.38
N GLN A 121 -14.61 -6.25 -6.44
CA GLN A 121 -14.18 -6.38 -5.06
C GLN A 121 -13.18 -7.54 -4.92
N VAL A 122 -12.11 -7.32 -4.17
CA VAL A 122 -11.12 -8.34 -3.84
C VAL A 122 -10.91 -8.45 -2.35
N CYS A 123 -10.45 -9.62 -1.89
CA CYS A 123 -10.07 -9.76 -0.49
C CYS A 123 -8.79 -8.96 -0.19
N SER A 124 -8.55 -8.67 1.09
CA SER A 124 -7.36 -7.97 1.54
C SER A 124 -6.06 -8.69 1.15
N ASN A 125 -6.08 -10.02 1.07
CA ASN A 125 -4.91 -10.81 0.71
C ASN A 125 -4.52 -10.62 -0.76
N THR A 126 -5.49 -10.75 -1.67
CA THR A 126 -5.30 -10.46 -3.09
C THR A 126 -4.85 -9.02 -3.29
N PHE A 127 -5.48 -8.06 -2.61
CA PHE A 127 -5.09 -6.65 -2.70
C PHE A 127 -3.63 -6.42 -2.28
N LYS A 128 -3.19 -7.01 -1.15
CA LYS A 128 -1.78 -6.94 -0.73
C LYS A 128 -0.85 -7.54 -1.77
N ASN A 129 -1.20 -8.69 -2.33
CA ASN A 129 -0.36 -9.39 -3.31
C ASN A 129 -0.22 -8.56 -4.59
N ILE A 130 -1.33 -8.07 -5.15
CA ILE A 130 -1.34 -7.23 -6.37
C ILE A 130 -0.45 -5.99 -6.20
N PHE A 131 -0.46 -5.36 -5.02
CA PHE A 131 0.27 -4.10 -4.81
C PHE A 131 1.56 -4.26 -3.99
N GLY A 132 2.00 -5.50 -3.73
CA GLY A 132 3.20 -5.80 -2.94
C GLY A 132 3.19 -5.19 -1.53
N LEU A 133 2.02 -5.08 -0.88
CA LEU A 133 1.87 -4.41 0.42
C LEU A 133 2.11 -5.38 1.58
N SER A 134 2.85 -4.92 2.60
CA SER A 134 2.92 -5.62 3.88
C SER A 134 1.62 -5.44 4.67
N ALA A 135 1.34 -6.37 5.59
CA ALA A 135 0.17 -6.29 6.47
C ALA A 135 0.14 -4.97 7.27
N ARG A 136 1.29 -4.57 7.84
CA ARG A 136 1.43 -3.30 8.57
C ARG A 136 1.11 -2.08 7.69
N ARG A 137 1.55 -2.08 6.43
CA ARG A 137 1.28 -0.98 5.50
C ARG A 137 -0.21 -0.92 5.15
N LEU A 138 -0.85 -2.06 4.95
CA LEU A 138 -2.30 -2.11 4.73
C LEU A 138 -3.07 -1.55 5.92
N GLN A 139 -2.70 -1.93 7.15
CA GLN A 139 -3.32 -1.40 8.38
C GLN A 139 -3.20 0.13 8.47
N THR A 140 -2.02 0.69 8.16
CA THR A 140 -1.84 2.14 8.12
C THR A 140 -2.78 2.80 7.11
N LEU A 141 -2.91 2.24 5.90
CA LEU A 141 -3.81 2.77 4.88
C LEU A 141 -5.28 2.70 5.31
N GLN A 142 -5.70 1.58 5.91
CA GLN A 142 -7.05 1.43 6.46
C GLN A 142 -7.34 2.49 7.53
N HIS A 143 -6.40 2.70 8.47
CA HIS A 143 -6.57 3.70 9.52
C HIS A 143 -6.74 5.11 8.96
N LEU A 144 -5.91 5.47 7.98
CA LEU A 144 -6.00 6.78 7.31
C LEU A 144 -7.30 6.92 6.53
N LYS A 145 -7.73 5.88 5.81
CA LYS A 145 -9.00 5.89 5.07
C LYS A 145 -10.19 6.06 6.02
N LYS A 146 -10.19 5.38 7.17
CA LYS A 146 -11.22 5.52 8.21
C LYS A 146 -11.28 6.93 8.81
N GLN A 147 -10.15 7.64 8.84
CA GLN A 147 -10.08 9.06 9.22
C GLN A 147 -10.50 10.03 8.09
N GLY A 148 -10.97 9.53 6.95
CA GLY A 148 -11.36 10.36 5.81
C GLY A 148 -10.17 10.94 5.03
N LYS A 149 -8.94 10.52 5.30
CA LYS A 149 -7.78 11.03 4.55
C LYS A 149 -7.75 10.45 3.14
N LEU A 150 -7.67 11.35 2.16
CA LEU A 150 -7.61 11.01 0.74
C LEU A 150 -6.16 10.86 0.23
N VAL A 151 -5.20 11.42 0.96
CA VAL A 151 -3.78 11.41 0.59
C VAL A 151 -2.96 10.69 1.66
N TYR A 152 -2.08 9.78 1.22
CA TYR A 152 -1.08 9.15 2.08
C TYR A 152 0.28 9.80 1.84
N GLU A 153 0.78 10.52 2.83
CA GLU A 153 2.20 10.90 2.91
C GLU A 153 2.92 9.95 3.88
N ASP A 154 3.96 9.26 3.41
CA ASP A 154 4.85 8.52 4.29
C ASP A 154 5.70 9.51 5.10
N ARG A 155 5.29 9.73 6.36
CA ARG A 155 5.99 10.60 7.30
C ARG A 155 7.20 9.92 7.96
N ARG A 156 7.54 8.67 7.63
CA ARG A 156 8.73 8.01 8.18
C ARG A 156 10.00 8.77 7.78
N GLY A 157 10.77 9.18 8.79
CA GLY A 157 11.97 10.00 8.63
C GLY A 157 11.71 11.52 8.57
N LYS A 158 10.45 12.00 8.64
CA LYS A 158 10.16 13.35 9.11
C LYS A 158 10.16 13.28 10.64
N VAL A 159 11.24 13.72 11.28
CA VAL A 159 11.21 14.00 12.72
C VAL A 159 10.32 15.24 12.89
N PRO A 160 9.22 15.22 13.66
CA PRO A 160 8.39 16.40 13.88
C PRO A 160 9.03 17.48 14.76
N GLY A 161 10.36 17.51 14.90
CA GLY A 161 11.06 18.36 15.86
C GLY A 161 12.45 18.84 15.46
N CYS A 162 12.90 18.66 14.21
CA CYS A 162 14.23 19.16 13.78
C CYS A 162 14.18 20.29 12.73
N ASN A 163 13.05 20.98 12.65
CA ASN A 163 12.97 22.33 12.10
C ASN A 163 12.41 23.27 13.19
N ALA A 164 13.11 23.41 14.31
CA ALA A 164 13.05 24.65 15.07
C ALA A 164 14.23 25.50 14.56
N HIS A 165 13.93 26.39 13.61
CA HIS A 165 14.84 27.48 13.27
C HIS A 165 14.76 28.53 14.38
N LYS A 166 15.79 28.59 15.21
CA LYS A 166 16.61 29.77 15.56
C LYS A 166 17.36 29.48 16.86
#